data_AF-A0A078IGV2-F1
#
_entry.id   AF-A0A078IGV2-F1
#
_cell.length_a   1.000
_cell.length_b   1.000
_cell.length_c   1.000
_cell.angle_alpha   90.00
_cell.angle_beta   90.00
_cell.angle_gamma   90.00
#
_symmetry.space_group_name_H-M   'P 1'
#
loop_
_entity.id
_entity.type
_entity.pdbx_description
1 polymer ?
#
loop_
_entity_poly.entity_id
_entity_poly.type
_entity_poly.pdbx_seq_one_letter_code
_entity_poly.pdbx_strand_id
1 'polypeptide(L)'
;MEILYECYEDVAAGSEIRSVVLAGRRFYDKEGLPAFPMGKIDQTRMWKVGERVRKSRPAGDLGPLYPFTAGVYVALMMAQIEILRKKGHSYSEIINESVIESVDSLNPFMHARGVSFMVDNCSTTARLGSRKWAPRFDYNLTQQALVAVDSGAPINKDLISNFFADPVHGAIEVCAQLRPTVDISVPEDADFVRPELRQSS
;
A
#
# COMPACT_ATOMS: atom_id res chain seq x y z
N MET A 1 5.18 4.42 -11.94
CA MET A 1 4.11 4.23 -12.95
C MET A 1 4.24 2.87 -13.65
N GLU A 2 5.42 2.48 -14.13
CA GLU A 2 5.67 1.20 -14.82
C GLU A 2 4.97 -0.01 -14.17
N ILE A 3 5.28 -0.30 -12.90
CA ILE A 3 4.72 -1.45 -12.18
C ILE A 3 3.20 -1.34 -11.95
N LEU A 4 2.67 -0.13 -11.74
CA LEU A 4 1.23 0.10 -11.62
C LEU A 4 0.52 -0.16 -12.95
N TYR A 5 1.14 0.23 -14.05
CA TYR A 5 0.58 0.03 -15.38
C TYR A 5 0.51 -1.46 -15.72
N GLU A 6 1.60 -2.20 -15.50
CA GLU A 6 1.65 -3.66 -15.63
C GLU A 6 0.55 -4.34 -14.79
N CYS A 7 0.47 -3.99 -13.51
CA CYS A 7 -0.52 -4.56 -12.58
C CYS A 7 -1.96 -4.32 -13.06
N TYR A 8 -2.27 -3.09 -13.49
CA TYR A 8 -3.61 -2.76 -13.97
C TYR A 8 -3.99 -3.61 -15.19
N GLU A 9 -3.09 -3.74 -16.18
CA GLU A 9 -3.39 -4.50 -17.40
C GLU A 9 -3.52 -6.00 -17.11
N ASP A 10 -2.73 -6.55 -16.19
CA ASP A 10 -2.87 -7.94 -15.71
C ASP A 10 -4.23 -8.18 -15.05
N VAL A 11 -4.74 -7.22 -14.27
CA VAL A 11 -6.06 -7.29 -13.65
C VAL A 11 -7.15 -7.21 -14.72
N ALA A 12 -7.11 -6.20 -15.59
CA ALA A 12 -8.11 -5.98 -16.63
C ALA A 12 -8.18 -7.13 -17.65
N ALA A 13 -7.06 -7.77 -17.95
CA ALA A 13 -7.00 -8.95 -18.81
C ALA A 13 -7.49 -10.25 -18.13
N GLY A 14 -7.75 -10.22 -16.82
CA GLY A 14 -8.16 -11.39 -16.04
C GLY A 14 -7.01 -12.33 -15.64
N SER A 15 -5.77 -12.01 -16.01
CA SER A 15 -4.57 -12.75 -15.63
C SER A 15 -4.40 -12.79 -14.12
N GLU A 16 -4.56 -11.65 -13.44
CA GLU A 16 -4.41 -11.56 -11.99
C GLU A 16 -5.52 -12.33 -11.26
N ILE A 17 -6.76 -12.25 -11.76
CA ILE A 17 -7.91 -13.00 -11.22
C ILE A 17 -7.63 -14.50 -11.31
N ARG A 18 -7.16 -14.98 -12.47
CA ARG A 18 -6.79 -16.39 -12.65
C ARG A 18 -5.65 -16.79 -11.71
N SER A 19 -4.64 -15.95 -11.55
CA SER A 19 -3.52 -16.20 -10.64
C SER A 19 -3.98 -16.41 -9.20
N VAL A 20 -4.90 -15.56 -8.72
CA VAL A 20 -5.49 -15.66 -7.37
C VAL A 20 -6.31 -16.94 -7.22
N VAL A 21 -7.14 -17.31 -8.20
CA VAL A 21 -7.90 -18.57 -8.19
C VAL A 21 -6.97 -19.78 -8.04
N LEU A 22 -5.87 -19.81 -8.80
CA LEU A 22 -4.91 -20.90 -8.74
C LEU A 22 -4.10 -20.89 -7.45
N ALA A 23 -3.79 -19.71 -6.89
CA ALA A 23 -3.13 -19.58 -5.59
C ALA A 23 -3.99 -20.15 -4.46
N GLY A 24 -5.30 -19.87 -4.43
CA GLY A 24 -6.21 -20.44 -3.43
C GLY A 24 -6.26 -21.97 -3.46
N ARG A 25 -6.16 -22.58 -4.66
CA ARG A 25 -6.06 -24.04 -4.80
C ARG A 25 -4.75 -24.61 -4.26
N ARG A 26 -3.66 -23.84 -4.30
CA ARG A 26 -2.34 -24.25 -3.78
C ARG A 26 -2.26 -24.16 -2.25
N PHE A 27 -3.30 -23.70 -1.55
CA PHE A 27 -3.36 -23.77 -0.09
C PHE A 27 -3.62 -25.17 0.45
N TYR A 28 -3.86 -26.15 -0.43
CA TYR A 28 -4.13 -27.54 -0.08
C TYR A 28 -3.24 -28.47 -0.90
N ASP A 29 -2.96 -29.66 -0.35
CA ASP A 29 -2.22 -30.71 -1.06
C ASP A 29 -2.99 -31.12 -2.32
N LYS A 30 -2.30 -31.18 -3.46
CA LYS A 30 -2.88 -31.65 -4.73
C LYS A 30 -1.77 -32.09 -5.68
N GLU A 31 -2.08 -32.99 -6.61
CA GLU A 31 -1.14 -33.42 -7.67
C GLU A 31 0.20 -33.97 -7.13
N GLY A 32 0.19 -34.54 -5.91
CA GLY A 32 1.41 -35.03 -5.25
C GLY A 32 2.33 -33.92 -4.71
N LEU A 33 1.88 -32.66 -4.67
CA LEU A 33 2.60 -31.51 -4.15
C LEU A 33 1.98 -31.01 -2.84
N PRO A 34 2.81 -30.46 -1.92
CA PRO A 34 2.33 -29.99 -0.62
C PRO A 34 1.53 -28.69 -0.74
N ALA A 35 0.76 -28.41 0.31
CA ALA A 35 0.07 -27.15 0.56
C ALA A 35 1.05 -26.00 0.84
N PHE A 36 0.72 -24.82 0.31
CA PHE A 36 1.48 -23.58 0.50
C PHE A 36 0.58 -22.45 1.06
N PRO A 37 0.17 -22.51 2.34
CA PRO A 37 -0.51 -21.39 2.97
C PRO A 37 0.42 -20.16 3.00
N MET A 38 -0.16 -18.96 3.05
CA MET A 38 0.63 -17.72 3.08
C MET A 38 1.49 -17.63 4.34
N GLY A 39 2.79 -17.35 4.16
CA GLY A 39 3.71 -17.08 5.26
C GLY A 39 3.57 -15.68 5.86
N LYS A 40 4.29 -15.45 6.97
CA LYS A 40 4.41 -14.15 7.64
C LYS A 40 5.33 -13.21 6.86
N ILE A 41 4.96 -11.94 6.75
CA ILE A 41 5.71 -10.91 6.00
C ILE A 41 6.44 -9.90 6.90
N ASP A 42 6.28 -10.01 8.21
CA ASP A 42 6.76 -9.06 9.22
C ASP A 42 7.85 -9.62 10.14
N GLN A 43 8.48 -10.74 9.76
CA GLN A 43 9.53 -11.37 10.59
C GLN A 43 10.95 -10.95 10.19
N THR A 44 11.10 -10.14 9.15
CA THR A 44 12.41 -9.67 8.68
C THR A 44 12.93 -8.46 9.47
N ARG A 45 14.19 -8.08 9.21
CA ARG A 45 14.96 -7.10 9.99
C ARG A 45 14.20 -5.83 10.35
N MET A 46 13.62 -5.14 9.36
CA MET A 46 13.00 -3.82 9.58
C MET A 46 11.75 -3.90 10.45
N TRP A 47 11.02 -5.01 10.40
CA TRP A 47 9.80 -5.19 11.19
C TRP A 47 10.11 -5.47 12.65
N LYS A 48 11.20 -6.21 12.93
CA LYS A 48 11.76 -6.36 14.29
C LYS A 48 12.34 -5.07 14.86
N VAL A 49 12.88 -4.20 14.00
CA VAL A 49 13.21 -2.83 14.41
C VAL A 49 11.93 -2.06 14.74
N GLY A 50 10.89 -2.16 13.91
CA GLY A 50 9.61 -1.50 14.13
C GLY A 50 8.92 -1.89 15.44
N GLU A 51 8.98 -3.17 15.84
CA GLU A 51 8.50 -3.62 17.16
C GLU A 51 9.20 -2.85 18.30
N ARG A 52 10.53 -2.70 18.23
CA ARG A 52 11.31 -1.95 19.23
C ARG A 52 10.97 -0.47 19.25
N VAL A 53 10.82 0.15 18.08
CA VAL A 53 10.42 1.57 17.96
C VAL A 53 9.07 1.80 18.61
N ARG A 54 8.07 0.95 18.31
CA ARG A 54 6.72 1.08 18.87
C ARG A 54 6.67 0.87 20.37
N LYS A 55 7.48 -0.04 20.93
CA LYS A 55 7.53 -0.30 22.38
C LYS A 55 7.93 0.94 23.20
N SER A 56 8.74 1.83 22.63
CA SER A 56 9.16 3.08 23.26
C SER A 56 8.40 4.31 22.76
N ARG A 57 7.44 4.15 21.85
CA ARG A 57 6.74 5.26 21.21
C ARG A 57 5.69 5.83 22.17
N PRO A 58 5.64 7.16 22.40
CA PRO A 58 4.58 7.75 23.20
C PRO A 58 3.23 7.65 22.49
N ALA A 59 2.13 7.64 23.25
CA ALA A 59 0.79 7.70 22.69
C ALA A 59 0.60 9.00 21.90
N GLY A 60 -0.04 8.92 20.73
CA GLY A 60 -0.28 10.08 19.86
C GLY A 60 0.93 10.54 19.03
N ASP A 61 2.06 9.82 19.06
CA ASP A 61 3.19 10.08 18.18
C ASP A 61 2.80 9.97 16.69
N LEU A 62 3.14 10.98 15.90
CA LEU A 62 2.85 11.06 14.46
C LEU A 62 4.05 10.68 13.58
N GLY A 63 5.20 10.41 14.19
CA GLY A 63 6.47 10.21 13.49
C GLY A 63 7.04 11.47 12.83
N PRO A 64 8.25 11.38 12.25
CA PRO A 64 8.88 12.48 11.53
C PRO A 64 8.37 12.60 10.08
N LEU A 65 8.28 13.83 9.56
CA LEU A 65 8.09 14.09 8.14
C LEU A 65 9.44 14.12 7.41
N TYR A 66 9.85 12.99 6.83
CA TYR A 66 11.10 12.90 6.08
C TYR A 66 10.90 13.27 4.59
N PRO A 67 11.52 14.34 4.07
CA PRO A 67 11.19 14.88 2.73
C PRO A 67 11.34 13.88 1.58
N PHE A 68 12.40 13.06 1.61
CA PHE A 68 12.64 12.07 0.55
C PHE A 68 11.58 10.97 0.54
N THR A 69 11.17 10.48 1.71
CA THR A 69 10.09 9.49 1.84
C THR A 69 8.76 10.04 1.39
N ALA A 70 8.45 11.30 1.75
CA ALA A 70 7.24 11.97 1.26
C ALA A 70 7.23 12.07 -0.27
N GLY A 71 8.36 12.44 -0.88
CA GLY A 71 8.52 12.48 -2.33
C GLY A 71 8.24 11.14 -3.01
N VAL A 72 8.82 10.05 -2.52
CA VAL A 72 8.60 8.70 -3.08
C VAL A 72 7.14 8.26 -2.92
N TYR A 73 6.55 8.44 -1.73
CA TYR A 73 5.18 8.01 -1.45
C TYR A 73 4.14 8.80 -2.26
N VAL A 74 4.27 10.13 -2.31
CA VAL A 74 3.36 11.00 -3.09
C VAL A 74 3.54 10.78 -4.59
N ALA A 75 4.76 10.55 -5.09
CA ALA A 75 4.98 10.23 -6.49
C ALA A 75 4.28 8.92 -6.90
N LEU A 76 4.27 7.90 -6.04
CA LEU A 76 3.53 6.67 -6.28
C LEU A 76 2.01 6.90 -6.29
N MET A 77 1.50 7.67 -5.32
CA MET A 77 0.08 8.04 -5.24
C MET A 77 -0.40 8.76 -6.50
N MET A 78 0.34 9.77 -6.96
CA MET A 78 0.05 10.50 -8.19
C MET A 78 0.14 9.61 -9.44
N ALA A 79 1.11 8.70 -9.48
CA ALA A 79 1.21 7.74 -10.58
C ALA A 79 0.01 6.79 -10.64
N GLN A 80 -0.53 6.35 -9.49
CA GLN A 80 -1.74 5.52 -9.45
C GLN A 80 -2.97 6.29 -9.91
N ILE A 81 -3.13 7.53 -9.44
CA ILE A 81 -4.19 8.44 -9.88
C ILE A 81 -4.17 8.59 -11.42
N GLU A 82 -3.00 8.83 -12.00
CA GLU A 82 -2.88 9.02 -13.44
C GLU A 82 -3.20 7.74 -14.22
N ILE A 83 -2.77 6.57 -13.76
CA ILE A 83 -3.11 5.29 -14.40
C ILE A 83 -4.63 5.10 -14.43
N LEU A 84 -5.30 5.24 -13.28
CA LEU A 84 -6.75 5.04 -13.21
C LEU A 84 -7.51 6.10 -14.01
N ARG A 85 -7.05 7.36 -13.98
CA ARG A 85 -7.60 8.45 -14.81
C ARG A 85 -7.52 8.12 -16.30
N LYS A 86 -6.35 7.66 -16.77
CA LYS A 86 -6.16 7.26 -18.18
C LYS A 86 -6.89 5.99 -18.57
N LYS A 87 -7.20 5.12 -17.60
CA LYS A 87 -8.00 3.91 -17.80
C LYS A 87 -9.52 4.15 -17.66
N GLY A 88 -9.95 5.39 -17.41
CA GLY A 88 -11.35 5.81 -17.52
C GLY A 88 -12.17 5.70 -16.22
N HIS A 89 -11.51 5.60 -15.07
CA HIS A 89 -12.18 5.57 -13.77
C HIS A 89 -12.73 6.94 -13.36
N SER A 90 -13.76 6.94 -12.53
CA SER A 90 -14.35 8.16 -11.96
C SER A 90 -13.47 8.76 -10.86
N TYR A 91 -13.50 10.08 -10.65
CA TYR A 91 -12.70 10.71 -9.59
C TYR A 91 -13.02 10.16 -8.20
N SER A 92 -14.28 9.88 -7.89
CA SER A 92 -14.65 9.29 -6.60
C SER A 92 -13.99 7.94 -6.37
N GLU A 93 -13.91 7.10 -7.40
CA GLU A 93 -13.24 5.79 -7.31
C GLU A 93 -11.72 5.98 -7.20
N ILE A 94 -11.13 6.80 -8.07
CA ILE A 94 -9.69 7.09 -8.06
C ILE A 94 -9.23 7.60 -6.69
N ILE A 95 -9.96 8.57 -6.12
CA ILE A 95 -9.59 9.21 -4.86
C ILE A 95 -9.79 8.26 -3.68
N ASN A 96 -10.86 7.46 -3.66
CA ASN A 96 -11.03 6.47 -2.61
C ASN A 96 -9.92 5.42 -2.63
N GLU A 97 -9.66 4.82 -3.80
CA GLU A 97 -8.70 3.73 -3.98
C GLU A 97 -7.23 4.17 -3.87
N SER A 98 -6.92 5.43 -4.19
CA SER A 98 -5.53 5.92 -4.26
C SER A 98 -5.15 6.86 -3.13
N VAL A 99 -6.11 7.41 -2.39
CA VAL A 99 -5.87 8.42 -1.34
C VAL A 99 -6.58 8.03 -0.05
N ILE A 100 -7.92 8.11 -0.03
CA ILE A 100 -8.71 8.03 1.20
C ILE A 100 -8.55 6.68 1.89
N GLU A 101 -8.69 5.57 1.18
CA GLU A 101 -8.56 4.24 1.80
C GLU A 101 -7.15 4.05 2.39
N SER A 102 -6.12 4.56 1.72
CA SER A 102 -4.76 4.46 2.26
C SER A 102 -4.62 5.23 3.58
N VAL A 103 -5.02 6.50 3.63
CA VAL A 103 -4.73 7.36 4.79
C VAL A 103 -5.75 7.26 5.92
N ASP A 104 -7.02 7.00 5.61
CA ASP A 104 -8.11 6.96 6.61
C ASP A 104 -8.42 5.54 7.10
N SER A 105 -8.02 4.49 6.35
CA SER A 105 -8.33 3.09 6.70
C SER A 105 -7.08 2.24 6.93
N LEU A 106 -6.19 2.14 5.94
CA LEU A 106 -5.11 1.12 5.94
C LEU A 106 -3.86 1.53 6.74
N ASN A 107 -3.33 2.72 6.49
CA ASN A 107 -2.11 3.22 7.14
C ASN A 107 -2.20 3.25 8.68
N PRO A 108 -3.35 3.58 9.32
CA PRO A 108 -3.52 3.47 10.76
C PRO A 108 -3.16 2.08 11.33
N PHE A 109 -3.51 0.99 10.64
CA PHE A 109 -3.14 -0.37 11.06
C PHE A 109 -1.63 -0.60 10.95
N MET A 110 -0.99 -0.10 9.88
CA MET A 110 0.46 -0.19 9.75
C MET A 110 1.18 0.60 10.85
N HIS A 111 0.67 1.78 11.20
CA HIS A 111 1.19 2.59 12.30
C HIS A 111 1.01 1.88 13.66
N ALA A 112 -0.13 1.22 13.87
CA ALA A 112 -0.41 0.48 15.09
C ALA A 112 0.57 -0.67 15.29
N ARG A 113 0.74 -1.57 14.30
CA ARG A 113 1.46 -2.85 14.50
C ARG A 113 2.32 -3.33 13.31
N GLY A 114 2.63 -2.47 12.35
CA GLY A 114 3.46 -2.79 11.20
C GLY A 114 2.69 -3.46 10.05
N VAL A 115 3.40 -3.82 8.98
CA VAL A 115 2.78 -4.17 7.68
C VAL A 115 1.83 -5.35 7.74
N SER A 116 2.13 -6.39 8.52
CA SER A 116 1.27 -7.56 8.64
C SER A 116 -0.11 -7.19 9.19
N PHE A 117 -0.16 -6.26 10.16
CA PHE A 117 -1.42 -5.83 10.74
C PHE A 117 -2.31 -5.04 9.76
N MET A 118 -1.72 -4.36 8.79
CA MET A 118 -2.47 -3.78 7.68
C MET A 118 -2.85 -4.86 6.65
N VAL A 119 -1.85 -5.52 6.07
CA VAL A 119 -2.04 -6.42 4.91
C VAL A 119 -2.88 -7.64 5.26
N ASP A 120 -2.58 -8.31 6.37
CA ASP A 120 -3.23 -9.58 6.70
C ASP A 120 -4.64 -9.40 7.29
N ASN A 121 -5.03 -8.18 7.67
CA ASN A 121 -6.43 -7.86 7.97
C ASN A 121 -7.30 -7.71 6.71
N CYS A 122 -6.71 -7.43 5.55
CA CYS A 122 -7.44 -7.39 4.27
C CYS A 122 -7.89 -8.78 3.78
N SER A 123 -8.55 -8.83 2.62
CA SER A 123 -9.02 -10.07 1.99
C SER A 123 -7.87 -10.97 1.52
N THR A 124 -8.15 -12.26 1.27
CA THR A 124 -7.16 -13.19 0.69
C THR A 124 -6.58 -12.69 -0.64
N THR A 125 -7.42 -12.09 -1.50
CA THR A 125 -6.98 -11.49 -2.77
C THR A 125 -5.97 -10.37 -2.54
N ALA A 126 -6.26 -9.45 -1.61
CA ALA A 126 -5.35 -8.35 -1.27
C ALA A 126 -4.04 -8.86 -0.63
N ARG A 127 -4.11 -9.86 0.24
CA ARG A 127 -2.95 -10.48 0.89
C ARG A 127 -2.01 -11.15 -0.12
N LEU A 128 -2.57 -11.85 -1.11
CA LEU A 128 -1.81 -12.43 -2.22
C LEU A 128 -1.23 -11.35 -3.13
N GLY A 129 -2.03 -10.35 -3.50
CA GLY A 129 -1.60 -9.23 -4.34
C GLY A 129 -0.44 -8.46 -3.72
N SER A 130 -0.53 -8.10 -2.44
CA SER A 130 0.56 -7.44 -1.71
C SER A 130 1.86 -8.25 -1.75
N ARG A 131 1.77 -9.57 -1.50
CA ARG A 131 2.94 -10.47 -1.53
C ARG A 131 3.54 -10.64 -2.93
N LYS A 132 2.72 -10.59 -3.99
CA LYS A 132 3.17 -10.68 -5.39
C LYS A 132 3.81 -9.37 -5.85
N TRP A 133 3.19 -8.22 -5.57
CA TRP A 133 3.55 -6.95 -6.19
C TRP A 133 4.48 -6.07 -5.35
N ALA A 134 4.48 -6.15 -4.02
CA ALA A 134 5.39 -5.35 -3.20
C ALA A 134 6.88 -5.51 -3.58
N PRO A 135 7.39 -6.74 -3.85
CA PRO A 135 8.77 -6.90 -4.32
C PRO A 135 9.06 -6.22 -5.66
N ARG A 136 8.06 -6.07 -6.53
CA ARG A 136 8.23 -5.42 -7.84
C ARG A 136 8.48 -3.92 -7.69
N PHE A 137 7.79 -3.28 -6.75
CA PHE A 137 8.02 -1.87 -6.42
C PHE A 137 9.39 -1.65 -5.76
N ASP A 138 9.77 -2.49 -4.80
CA ASP A 138 11.09 -2.44 -4.16
C ASP A 138 12.21 -2.51 -5.21
N TYR A 139 12.18 -3.54 -6.06
CA TYR A 139 13.20 -3.73 -7.09
C TYR A 139 13.24 -2.57 -8.09
N ASN A 140 12.09 -2.10 -8.57
CA ASN A 140 12.04 -1.01 -9.53
C ASN A 140 12.58 0.31 -8.95
N LEU A 141 12.20 0.63 -7.69
CA LEU A 141 12.73 1.81 -6.99
C LEU A 141 14.24 1.71 -6.81
N THR A 142 14.74 0.55 -6.34
CA THR A 142 16.16 0.35 -6.09
C THR A 142 16.99 0.39 -7.37
N GLN A 143 16.52 -0.25 -8.44
CA GLN A 143 17.27 -0.39 -9.68
C GLN A 143 17.23 0.86 -10.57
N GLN A 144 16.16 1.65 -10.50
CA GLN A 144 15.97 2.79 -11.39
C GLN A 144 15.91 4.11 -10.62
N ALA A 145 14.95 4.27 -9.71
CA ALA A 145 14.70 5.56 -9.07
C ALA A 145 15.87 6.01 -8.19
N LEU A 146 16.38 5.12 -7.32
CA LEU A 146 17.52 5.43 -6.46
C LEU A 146 18.81 5.63 -7.27
N VAL A 147 19.01 4.85 -8.34
CA VAL A 147 20.14 5.04 -9.26
C VAL A 147 20.09 6.40 -9.96
N ALA A 148 18.90 6.86 -10.35
CA ALA A 148 18.73 8.19 -10.93
C ALA A 148 19.07 9.30 -9.91
N VAL A 149 18.70 9.12 -8.64
CA VAL A 149 19.06 10.05 -7.57
C VAL A 149 20.57 10.07 -7.35
N ASP A 150 21.19 8.90 -7.21
CA ASP A 150 22.63 8.76 -6.96
C ASP A 150 23.48 9.28 -8.12
N SER A 151 22.99 9.16 -9.36
CA SER A 151 23.65 9.71 -10.55
C SER A 151 23.42 11.21 -10.76
N GLY A 152 22.66 11.87 -9.88
CA GLY A 152 22.36 13.29 -9.98
C GLY A 152 21.50 13.64 -11.20
N ALA A 153 20.58 12.74 -11.57
CA ALA A 153 19.67 12.98 -12.68
C ALA A 153 18.91 14.31 -12.48
N PRO A 154 18.75 15.11 -13.54
CA PRO A 154 18.11 16.41 -13.43
C PRO A 154 16.63 16.26 -13.03
N ILE A 155 16.15 17.19 -12.21
CA ILE A 155 14.73 17.26 -11.83
C ILE A 155 13.90 17.55 -13.08
N ASN A 156 12.91 16.69 -13.33
CA ASN A 156 11.92 16.94 -14.37
C ASN A 156 10.93 18.02 -13.90
N LYS A 157 11.13 19.25 -14.38
CA LYS A 157 10.32 20.41 -13.98
C LYS A 157 8.85 20.29 -14.41
N ASP A 158 8.57 19.59 -15.49
CA ASP A 158 7.19 19.39 -15.96
C ASP A 158 6.44 18.46 -15.01
N LEU A 159 7.07 17.40 -14.51
CA LEU A 159 6.46 16.53 -13.49
C LEU A 159 6.13 17.30 -12.21
N ILE A 160 7.03 18.18 -11.77
CA ILE A 160 6.79 19.01 -10.58
C ILE A 160 5.67 20.02 -10.84
N SER A 161 5.70 20.71 -11.98
CA SER A 161 4.65 21.67 -12.36
C SER A 161 3.29 21.00 -12.47
N ASN A 162 3.22 19.84 -13.13
CA ASN A 162 1.99 19.07 -13.28
C ASN A 162 1.49 18.57 -11.94
N PHE A 163 2.37 18.14 -11.04
CA PHE A 163 1.98 17.77 -9.68
C PHE A 163 1.29 18.94 -8.98
N PHE A 164 1.88 20.14 -8.95
CA PHE A 164 1.26 21.27 -8.25
C PHE A 164 -0.02 21.78 -8.91
N ALA A 165 -0.18 21.59 -10.22
CA ALA A 165 -1.35 22.01 -10.97
C ALA A 165 -2.41 20.90 -11.16
N ASP A 166 -2.21 19.69 -10.62
CA ASP A 166 -3.10 18.57 -10.91
C ASP A 166 -4.50 18.83 -10.33
N PRO A 167 -5.58 18.75 -11.13
CA PRO A 167 -6.94 19.01 -10.67
C PRO A 167 -7.42 18.01 -9.61
N VAL A 168 -6.74 16.87 -9.40
CA VAL A 168 -7.09 15.91 -8.36
C VAL A 168 -7.05 16.54 -6.96
N HIS A 169 -6.19 17.53 -6.71
CA HIS A 169 -6.08 18.16 -5.39
C HIS A 169 -7.39 18.81 -4.95
N GLY A 170 -8.00 19.62 -5.82
CA GLY A 170 -9.31 20.22 -5.55
C GLY A 170 -10.43 19.18 -5.48
N ALA A 171 -10.35 18.10 -6.26
CA ALA A 171 -11.32 17.00 -6.17
C ALA A 171 -11.21 16.24 -4.84
N ILE A 172 -10.01 16.05 -4.31
CA ILE A 172 -9.76 15.47 -2.97
C ILE A 172 -10.37 16.37 -1.90
N GLU A 173 -10.22 17.69 -1.99
CA GLU A 173 -10.84 18.63 -1.05
C GLU A 173 -12.37 18.48 -1.02
N VAL A 174 -13.01 18.32 -2.18
CA VAL A 174 -14.46 18.06 -2.27
C VAL A 174 -14.82 16.72 -1.65
N CYS A 175 -14.10 15.65 -1.96
CA CYS A 175 -14.34 14.33 -1.35
C CYS A 175 -14.14 14.34 0.17
N ALA A 176 -13.15 15.10 0.67
CA ALA A 176 -12.86 15.22 2.09
C ALA A 176 -13.99 15.89 2.89
N GLN A 177 -14.85 16.69 2.25
CA GLN A 177 -16.05 17.25 2.90
C GLN A 177 -17.10 16.17 3.23
N LEU A 178 -17.01 14.99 2.62
CA LEU A 178 -17.94 13.88 2.79
C LEU A 178 -17.42 12.79 3.74
N ARG A 179 -16.18 12.92 4.25
CA ARG A 179 -15.61 11.94 5.18
C ARG A 179 -16.30 12.04 6.55
N PRO A 180 -16.45 10.93 7.30
CA PRO A 180 -16.83 10.99 8.70
C PRO A 180 -15.91 11.94 9.48
N THR A 181 -16.45 12.71 10.42
CA THR A 181 -15.66 13.69 11.20
C THR A 181 -14.83 13.06 12.32
N VAL A 182 -14.70 11.74 12.33
CA VAL A 182 -14.01 10.96 13.37
C VAL A 182 -12.99 10.07 12.66
N ASP A 183 -11.72 10.24 13.02
CA ASP A 183 -10.65 9.37 12.56
C ASP A 183 -10.74 8.00 13.23
N ILE A 184 -10.33 6.94 12.52
CA ILE A 184 -10.32 5.59 13.07
C ILE A 184 -9.34 5.50 14.26
N SER A 185 -9.79 4.85 15.34
CA SER A 185 -8.92 4.45 16.45
C SER A 185 -8.57 2.98 16.31
N VAL A 186 -7.30 2.69 16.04
CA VAL A 186 -6.78 1.32 15.91
C VAL A 186 -5.77 1.06 17.03
N PRO A 187 -6.20 0.55 18.19
CA PRO A 187 -5.30 0.25 19.29
C PRO A 187 -4.46 -1.01 19.00
N GLU A 188 -3.37 -1.20 19.75
CA GLU A 188 -2.48 -2.37 19.58
C GLU A 188 -3.21 -3.69 19.89
N ASP A 189 -4.07 -3.68 20.90
CA ASP A 189 -4.90 -4.79 21.38
C ASP A 189 -6.28 -4.85 20.70
N ALA A 190 -6.44 -4.23 19.52
CA ALA A 190 -7.71 -4.21 18.80
C ALA A 190 -8.35 -5.60 18.69
N ASP A 191 -9.59 -5.72 19.17
CA ASP A 191 -10.37 -6.95 19.25
C ASP A 191 -11.28 -7.16 18.02
N PHE A 192 -11.52 -6.10 17.25
CA PHE A 192 -12.30 -6.09 16.01
C PHE A 192 -11.51 -6.60 14.78
N VAL A 193 -10.24 -6.96 14.94
CA VAL A 193 -9.41 -7.52 13.87
C VAL A 193 -9.62 -9.03 13.72
N ARG A 194 -9.05 -9.61 12.65
CA ARG A 194 -9.10 -11.06 12.43
C ARG A 194 -8.60 -11.82 13.67
N PRO A 195 -9.28 -12.92 14.08
CA PRO A 195 -8.93 -13.64 15.30
C PRO A 195 -7.45 -14.02 15.42
N GLU A 196 -6.83 -14.45 14.32
CA GLU A 196 -5.43 -14.83 14.25
C GLU A 196 -4.43 -13.65 14.37
N LEU A 197 -4.91 -12.41 14.26
CA LEU A 197 -4.11 -11.19 14.39
C LEU A 197 -4.33 -10.47 15.74
N ARG A 198 -5.32 -10.90 16.53
CA ARG A 198 -5.49 -10.40 17.90
C ARG A 198 -4.28 -10.81 18.73
N GLN A 199 -3.75 -9.88 19.52
CA GLN A 199 -2.78 -10.22 20.56
C GLN A 199 -3.55 -10.37 21.85
N SER A 200 -3.30 -11.47 22.56
CA SER A 200 -3.77 -11.63 23.94
C SER A 200 -3.12 -10.55 24.79
N SER A 201 -3.93 -9.86 25.59
CA SER A 201 -3.47 -8.98 26.68
C SER A 201 -2.55 -9.72 27.64
#